data_AF-A0A2R6M017-F1
#
_entry.id   AF-A0A2R6M017-F1
#
_cell.length_a   1.000
_cell.length_b   1.000
_cell.length_c   1.000
_cell.angle_alpha   90.00
_cell.angle_beta   90.00
_cell.angle_gamma   90.00
#
_symmetry.space_group_name_H-M   'P 1'
#
loop_
_entity.id
_entity.type
_entity.pdbx_description
1 polymer ?
#
loop_
_entity_poly.entity_id
_entity_poly.type
_entity_poly.pdbx_seq_one_letter_code
_entity_poly.pdbx_strand_id
1 'polypeptide(L)'
;MALDTRGVLAIIAGLLMIAALVAARTERRLLGTWIMMAAFGVASLYSILSIFWAQSNPSVLSPKLWITMASMAAAATVYYGYMGLWGEGIGE
;
A
#
# COMPACT_ATOMS: atom_id res chain seq x y z
N MET A 1 10.21 -7.98 -21.01
CA MET A 1 9.99 -6.79 -20.16
C MET A 1 10.52 -7.17 -18.77
N ALA A 2 11.67 -6.65 -18.36
CA ALA A 2 12.21 -6.95 -17.03
C ALA A 2 11.36 -6.23 -15.98
N LEU A 3 11.01 -6.90 -14.89
CA LEU A 3 10.32 -6.29 -13.75
C LEU A 3 11.27 -5.30 -13.08
N ASP A 4 10.97 -4.01 -13.18
CA ASP A 4 11.69 -2.97 -12.45
C ASP A 4 11.31 -3.00 -10.97
N THR A 5 12.13 -2.41 -10.09
CA THR A 5 11.89 -2.38 -8.64
C THR A 5 10.50 -1.83 -8.31
N ARG A 6 10.04 -0.83 -9.07
CA ARG A 6 8.68 -0.27 -8.98
C ARG A 6 7.62 -1.33 -9.22
N GLY A 7 7.72 -2.11 -10.30
CA GLY A 7 6.80 -3.19 -10.61
C GLY A 7 6.76 -4.26 -9.54
N VAL A 8 7.91 -4.60 -8.93
CA VAL A 8 7.97 -5.55 -7.81
C VAL A 8 7.21 -5.02 -6.60
N LEU A 9 7.37 -3.74 -6.23
CA LEU A 9 6.63 -3.15 -5.12
C LEU A 9 5.12 -3.12 -5.38
N ALA A 10 4.70 -2.87 -6.63
CA ALA A 10 3.29 -2.92 -7.00
C ALA A 10 2.69 -4.31 -6.78
N ILE A 11 3.42 -5.36 -7.19
CA ILE A 11 3.00 -6.76 -7.00
C ILE A 11 2.91 -7.08 -5.50
N ILE A 12 3.95 -6.73 -4.73
CA ILE A 12 3.97 -6.99 -3.28
C ILE A 12 2.81 -6.26 -2.59
N ALA A 13 2.58 -4.98 -2.90
CA ALA A 13 1.46 -4.23 -2.33
C ALA A 13 0.12 -4.91 -2.64
N GLY A 14 -0.10 -5.34 -3.90
CA GLY A 14 -1.30 -6.06 -4.30
C GLY A 14 -1.49 -7.38 -3.56
N LEU A 15 -0.42 -8.19 -3.43
CA LEU A 15 -0.46 -9.46 -2.70
C LEU A 15 -0.75 -9.25 -1.21
N LEU A 16 -0.15 -8.24 -0.58
CA LEU A 16 -0.43 -7.89 0.81
C LEU A 16 -1.88 -7.44 1.00
N MET A 17 -2.43 -6.63 0.09
CA MET A 17 -3.85 -6.23 0.16
C MET A 17 -4.78 -7.46 0.08
N ILE A 18 -4.49 -8.40 -0.82
CA ILE A 18 -5.27 -9.66 -0.92
C ILE A 18 -5.15 -10.46 0.38
N ALA A 19 -3.92 -10.63 0.91
CA ALA A 19 -3.69 -11.37 2.15
C ALA A 19 -4.40 -10.72 3.34
N ALA A 20 -4.42 -9.38 3.43
CA ALA A 20 -5.15 -8.65 4.46
C ALA A 20 -6.65 -8.92 4.40
N LEU A 21 -7.23 -8.90 3.19
CA LEU A 21 -8.65 -9.21 2.97
C LEU A 21 -8.97 -10.66 3.36
N VAL A 22 -8.13 -11.62 2.97
CA VAL A 22 -8.30 -13.02 3.37
C VAL A 22 -8.24 -13.17 4.89
N ALA A 23 -7.25 -12.56 5.54
CA ALA A 23 -7.12 -12.57 7.00
C ALA A 23 -8.38 -12.03 7.69
N ALA A 24 -8.91 -10.89 7.23
CA ALA A 24 -10.15 -10.30 7.74
C ALA A 24 -11.37 -11.22 7.59
N ARG A 25 -11.45 -11.96 6.48
CA ARG A 25 -12.53 -12.94 6.21
C ARG A 25 -12.40 -14.21 7.06
N THR A 26 -11.21 -14.56 7.52
CA THR A 26 -10.94 -15.72 8.38
C THR A 26 -11.00 -15.41 9.89
N GLU A 27 -11.70 -14.34 10.28
CA GLU A 27 -11.81 -13.85 11.66
C GLU A 27 -10.49 -13.43 12.32
N ARG A 28 -9.39 -13.39 11.55
CA ARG A 28 -8.08 -12.87 11.98
C ARG A 28 -7.97 -11.39 11.66
N ARG A 29 -8.95 -10.60 12.11
CA ARG A 29 -9.12 -9.19 11.71
C ARG A 29 -7.93 -8.32 12.11
N LEU A 30 -7.40 -8.50 13.33
CA LEU A 30 -6.21 -7.77 13.80
C LEU A 30 -4.97 -8.07 12.94
N LEU A 31 -4.76 -9.34 12.56
CA LEU A 31 -3.70 -9.71 11.61
C LEU A 31 -3.93 -9.01 10.26
N GLY A 32 -5.17 -9.00 9.78
CA GLY A 32 -5.57 -8.27 8.59
C GLY A 32 -5.24 -6.79 8.66
N THR A 33 -5.45 -6.13 9.80
CA THR A 33 -5.08 -4.73 10.06
C THR A 33 -3.57 -4.50 9.88
N TRP A 34 -2.73 -5.33 10.49
CA TRP A 34 -1.28 -5.23 10.36
C TRP A 34 -0.78 -5.49 8.94
N ILE A 35 -1.36 -6.48 8.24
CA ILE A 35 -1.03 -6.75 6.84
C ILE A 35 -1.47 -5.57 5.96
N MET A 36 -2.62 -4.95 6.24
CA MET A 36 -3.11 -3.78 5.51
C MET A 36 -2.18 -2.57 5.72
N MET A 37 -1.72 -2.33 6.94
CA MET A 37 -0.70 -1.32 7.24
C MET A 37 0.56 -1.55 6.41
N ALA A 38 1.08 -2.78 6.38
CA ALA A 38 2.25 -3.13 5.56
C ALA A 38 1.99 -2.93 4.06
N ALA A 39 0.81 -3.30 3.57
CA ALA A 39 0.42 -3.14 2.17
C ALA A 39 0.46 -1.67 1.74
N PHE A 40 -0.12 -0.78 2.55
CA PHE A 40 -0.09 0.66 2.30
C PHE A 40 1.31 1.26 2.44
N GLY A 41 2.15 0.74 3.34
CA GLY A 41 3.54 1.14 3.45
C GLY A 41 4.32 0.86 2.16
N VAL A 42 4.16 -0.35 1.61
CA VAL A 42 4.76 -0.72 0.32
C VAL A 42 4.16 0.10 -0.83
N ALA A 43 2.85 0.35 -0.82
CA ALA A 43 2.20 1.19 -1.82
C ALA A 43 2.69 2.65 -1.79
N SER A 44 3.05 3.17 -0.61
CA SER A 44 3.66 4.50 -0.47
C SER A 44 5.05 4.54 -1.12
N LEU A 45 5.90 3.53 -0.87
CA LEU A 45 7.21 3.41 -1.52
C LEU A 45 7.09 3.29 -3.05
N TYR A 46 6.15 2.45 -3.52
CA TYR A 46 5.82 2.35 -4.94
C TYR A 46 5.44 3.71 -5.54
N SER A 47 4.58 4.46 -4.86
CA SER A 47 4.11 5.76 -5.32
C SER A 47 5.26 6.78 -5.37
N ILE A 48 6.11 6.81 -4.35
CA ILE A 48 7.29 7.70 -4.29
C ILE A 48 8.23 7.43 -5.46
N LEU A 49 8.59 6.16 -5.71
CA LEU A 49 9.43 5.80 -6.86
C LEU A 49 8.75 6.19 -8.18
N SER A 50 7.42 6.07 -8.25
CA SER A 50 6.65 6.41 -9.45
C SER A 50 6.64 7.92 -9.73
N ILE A 51 6.76 8.79 -8.71
CA ILE A 51 6.92 10.24 -8.91
C ILE A 51 8.18 10.53 -9.72
N PHE A 52 9.33 10.01 -9.29
CA PHE A 52 10.62 10.24 -9.96
C PHE A 52 10.65 9.59 -11.34
N TRP A 53 10.13 8.37 -11.44
CA TRP A 53 10.08 7.64 -12.71
C TRP A 53 9.23 8.37 -13.77
N ALA A 54 8.07 8.92 -13.37
CA ALA A 54 7.15 9.63 -14.25
C ALA A 54 7.68 10.97 -14.77
N GLN A 55 8.77 11.51 -14.21
CA GLN A 55 9.40 12.72 -14.74
C GLN A 55 10.16 12.47 -16.05
N SER A 56 10.65 11.25 -16.26
CA SER A 56 11.51 10.90 -17.40
C SER A 56 10.91 9.85 -18.32
N ASN A 57 9.73 9.31 -17.99
CA ASN A 57 9.12 8.20 -18.72
C ASN A 57 7.62 8.44 -18.95
N PRO A 58 7.04 7.89 -20.04
CA PRO A 58 5.60 7.88 -20.25
C PRO A 58 4.89 7.18 -19.08
N SER A 59 4.08 7.92 -18.34
CA SER A 59 3.38 7.46 -17.15
C SER A 59 1.87 7.65 -17.31
N VAL A 60 1.10 6.70 -16.79
CA VAL A 60 -0.37 6.76 -16.76
C VAL A 60 -0.87 7.94 -15.91
N LEU A 61 -0.13 8.25 -14.85
CA LEU A 61 -0.43 9.38 -13.96
C LEU A 61 0.67 10.44 -14.06
N SER A 62 0.28 11.71 -13.92
CA SER A 62 1.25 12.78 -13.76
C SER A 62 1.98 12.68 -12.40
N PRO A 63 3.21 13.19 -12.28
CA PRO A 63 3.93 13.20 -10.99
C PRO A 63 3.13 13.84 -9.84
N LYS A 64 2.30 14.85 -10.15
CA LYS A 64 1.42 15.50 -9.16
C LYS A 64 0.37 14.53 -8.61
N LEU A 65 -0.23 13.69 -9.46
CA LEU A 65 -1.20 12.68 -9.02
C LEU A 65 -0.53 11.56 -8.22
N TRP A 66 0.71 11.20 -8.57
CA TRP A 66 1.50 10.26 -7.78
C TRP A 66 1.79 10.76 -6.35
N ILE A 67 1.99 12.06 -6.16
CA ILE A 67 2.12 12.65 -4.82
C ILE A 67 0.83 12.43 -4.01
N THR A 68 -0.33 12.65 -4.62
CA THR A 68 -1.63 12.41 -3.94
C THR A 68 -1.77 10.94 -3.53
N MET A 69 -1.39 10.00 -4.40
CA MET A 69 -1.39 8.57 -4.08
C MET A 69 -0.41 8.22 -2.94
N ALA A 70 0.80 8.78 -2.98
CA ALA A 70 1.80 8.56 -1.94
C ALA A 70 1.33 9.07 -0.57
N SER A 71 0.73 10.26 -0.53
CA SER A 71 0.18 10.86 0.69
C SER A 71 -0.98 10.04 1.25
N MET A 72 -1.90 9.60 0.39
CA MET A 72 -3.02 8.73 0.80
C MET A 72 -2.51 7.40 1.36
N ALA A 73 -1.55 6.76 0.67
CA ALA A 73 -0.97 5.50 1.13
C ALA A 73 -0.20 5.67 2.44
N ALA A 74 0.55 6.76 2.61
CA ALA A 74 1.23 7.07 3.86
C ALA A 74 0.23 7.29 5.02
N ALA A 75 -0.84 8.06 4.78
CA ALA A 75 -1.89 8.26 5.77
C ALA A 75 -2.59 6.95 6.15
N ALA A 76 -2.91 6.11 5.17
CA ALA A 76 -3.50 4.80 5.41
C ALA A 76 -2.56 3.88 6.21
N THR A 77 -1.26 3.93 5.93
CA THR A 77 -0.23 3.18 6.71
C THR A 77 -0.29 3.56 8.18
N VAL A 78 -0.33 4.87 8.48
CA VAL A 78 -0.42 5.36 9.86
C VAL A 78 -1.76 4.98 10.49
N TYR A 79 -2.87 5.13 9.76
CA TYR A 79 -4.20 4.79 10.25
C TYR A 79 -4.32 3.31 10.65
N TYR A 80 -3.96 2.39 9.76
CA TYR A 80 -4.02 0.96 10.09
C TYR A 80 -2.98 0.56 11.14
N GLY A 81 -1.83 1.23 11.19
CA GLY A 81 -0.86 1.05 12.27
C GLY A 81 -1.44 1.46 13.63
N TYR A 82 -2.13 2.60 13.68
CA TYR A 82 -2.83 3.05 14.88
C TYR A 82 -3.92 2.04 15.30
N MET A 83 -4.81 1.62 14.40
CA MET A 83 -5.81 0.58 14.69
C MET A 83 -5.17 -0.70 15.26
N GLY A 84 -4.05 -1.15 14.65
CA GLY A 84 -3.34 -2.33 15.11
C GLY A 84 -2.79 -2.21 16.53
N LEU A 85 -2.35 -1.01 16.94
CA LEU A 85 -1.89 -0.74 18.31
C LEU A 85 -3.01 -0.80 19.34
N TRP A 86 -4.24 -0.45 18.95
CA TRP A 86 -5.42 -0.49 19.82
C TRP A 86 -6.20 -1.80 19.75
N GLY A 87 -5.70 -2.77 18.97
CA GLY A 87 -6.34 -4.09 18.84
C GLY A 87 -7.57 -4.09 17.93
N GLU A 88 -7.81 -3.01 17.17
CA GLU A 88 -8.96 -2.88 16.29
C GLU A 88 -8.76 -3.65 14.98
N GLY A 89 -9.71 -4.52 14.70
CA GLY A 89 -9.74 -5.35 13.49
C GLY A 89 -10.40 -4.62 12.31
N ILE A 90 -9.85 -4.78 11.10
CA ILE A 90 -10.53 -4.27 9.90
C ILE A 90 -11.90 -4.93 9.71
N GLY A 91 -12.96 -4.12 9.57
CA GLY A 91 -14.35 -4.55 9.38
C GLY A 91 -15.15 -4.80 10.68
N GLU A 92 -14.70 -4.24 11.80
CA GLU A 92 -15.48 -4.12 13.05
C GLU A 92 -16.58 -3.07 12.98
#